data_AF-A0A8S3JU32-F1
#
_entry.id   AF-A0A8S3JU32-F1
#
_cell.length_a   1.000
_cell.length_b   1.000
_cell.length_c   1.000
_cell.angle_alpha   90.00
_cell.angle_beta   90.00
_cell.angle_gamma   90.00
#
_symmetry.space_group_name_H-M   'P 1'
#
loop_
_entity.id
_entity.type
_entity.pdbx_description
1 polymer ?
#
loop_
_entity_poly.entity_id
_entity_poly.type
_entity_poly.pdbx_seq_one_letter_code
_entity_poly.pdbx_strand_id
1 'polypeptide(L)'
;INDTEKDDLLNKDQDSKEHIQSDQLWAYLLNIRPNTTPNMKLIISYVFSIPCSNAYVESIFSHMNHLWSDYRNRMDIELVAAELKIRKNADIPCTHFYKFILSQDDLLKKIASNEKFDKKKCIIDK
;
A
#
# COMPACT_ATOMS: atom_id res chain seq x y z
N ILE A 1 16.80 6.53 57.03
CA ILE A 1 15.66 6.33 56.12
C ILE A 1 16.00 7.16 54.90
N ASN A 2 16.53 6.52 53.86
CA ASN A 2 17.08 7.21 52.69
C ASN A 2 15.95 7.60 51.74
N ASP A 3 16.06 8.78 51.15
CA ASP A 3 15.09 9.41 50.24
C ASP A 3 14.95 8.71 48.87
N THR A 4 15.47 7.48 48.72
CA THR A 4 15.50 6.74 47.45
C THR A 4 14.37 5.71 47.32
N GLU A 5 13.62 5.41 48.38
CA GLU A 5 12.53 4.41 48.35
C GLU A 5 11.13 4.99 48.06
N LYS A 6 11.00 6.32 47.92
CA LYS A 6 9.68 6.96 47.76
C LYS A 6 9.26 7.16 46.30
N ASP A 7 10.20 7.12 45.37
CA ASP A 7 9.93 7.32 43.93
C ASP A 7 9.55 6.04 43.19
N ASP A 8 9.81 4.85 43.75
CA ASP A 8 9.46 3.56 43.14
C ASP A 8 7.99 3.12 43.37
N LEU A 9 7.23 3.88 44.17
CA LEU A 9 5.84 3.57 44.52
C LEU A 9 4.80 4.44 43.79
N LEU A 10 5.23 5.34 42.91
CA LEU A 10 4.35 6.24 42.13
C LEU A 10 4.25 5.90 40.65
N ASN A 11 4.90 4.82 40.19
CA ASN A 11 5.00 4.47 38.76
C ASN A 11 4.33 3.13 38.38
N LYS A 12 3.34 2.69 39.15
CA LYS A 12 2.62 1.42 38.89
C LYS A 12 1.14 1.53 38.52
N ASP A 13 0.66 2.73 38.23
CA ASP A 13 -0.69 2.97 37.70
C ASP A 13 -0.67 3.71 36.34
N GLN A 14 0.26 3.34 35.45
CA GLN A 14 0.13 3.69 34.04
C GLN A 14 -0.75 2.63 33.36
N ASP A 15 -2.05 2.74 33.66
CA ASP A 15 -3.21 2.31 32.88
C ASP A 15 -2.84 1.93 31.43
N SER A 16 -2.99 0.65 31.11
CA SER A 16 -2.82 0.07 29.78
C SER A 16 -3.88 0.61 28.82
N LYS A 17 -3.74 1.88 28.42
CA LYS A 17 -4.51 2.48 27.34
C LYS A 17 -4.01 1.90 26.03
N GLU A 18 -4.77 0.97 25.45
CA GLU A 18 -4.55 0.51 24.09
C GLU A 18 -4.44 1.74 23.16
N HIS A 19 -3.27 1.90 22.52
CA HIS A 19 -3.03 3.00 21.61
C HIS A 19 -3.80 2.74 20.30
N ILE A 20 -4.99 3.33 20.17
CA ILE A 20 -5.76 3.31 18.92
C ILE A 20 -5.09 4.22 17.91
N GLN A 21 -4.84 3.73 16.69
CA GLN A 21 -4.29 4.57 15.63
C GLN A 21 -5.32 5.62 15.19
N SER A 22 -4.86 6.85 14.94
CA SER A 22 -5.74 7.99 14.64
C SER A 22 -6.64 7.74 13.41
N ASP A 23 -6.12 7.09 12.38
CA ASP A 23 -6.86 6.71 11.18
C ASP A 23 -8.01 5.74 11.51
N GLN A 24 -7.78 4.76 12.37
CA GLN A 24 -8.80 3.81 12.81
C GLN A 24 -9.90 4.50 13.61
N LEU A 25 -9.53 5.41 14.52
CA LEU A 25 -10.49 6.20 15.30
C LEU A 25 -11.36 7.08 14.38
N TRP A 26 -10.74 7.80 13.44
CA TRP A 26 -11.48 8.66 12.52
C TRP A 26 -12.35 7.84 11.55
N ALA A 27 -11.87 6.70 11.06
CA ALA A 27 -12.66 5.79 10.25
C ALA A 27 -13.89 5.29 11.01
N TYR A 28 -13.73 4.91 12.28
CA TYR A 28 -14.85 4.54 13.15
C TYR A 28 -15.83 5.71 13.30
N LEU A 29 -15.37 6.88 13.74
CA LEU A 29 -16.22 8.05 13.99
C LEU A 29 -17.02 8.47 12.74
N LEU A 30 -16.40 8.47 11.57
CA LEU A 30 -17.04 8.85 10.30
C LEU A 30 -18.09 7.81 9.85
N ASN A 31 -17.94 6.54 10.25
CA ASN A 31 -18.88 5.47 9.90
C ASN A 31 -20.09 5.39 10.85
N ILE A 32 -20.02 5.92 12.08
CA ILE A 32 -21.16 5.93 13.02
C ILE A 32 -22.33 6.75 12.45
N ARG A 33 -22.04 7.86 11.77
CA ARG A 33 -23.05 8.75 11.16
C ARG A 33 -22.56 9.34 9.83
N PRO A 34 -22.60 8.56 8.73
CA PRO A 34 -21.96 8.95 7.46
C PRO A 34 -22.54 10.21 6.81
N ASN A 35 -23.79 10.56 7.12
CA ASN A 35 -24.51 11.68 6.49
C ASN A 35 -24.57 12.95 7.36
N THR A 36 -24.01 12.93 8.58
CA THR A 36 -24.17 14.05 9.52
C THR A 36 -23.12 15.14 9.32
N THR A 37 -21.96 14.83 8.74
CA THR A 37 -20.83 15.76 8.64
C THR A 37 -20.04 15.62 7.32
N PRO A 38 -20.65 15.89 6.15
CA PRO A 38 -20.00 15.70 4.85
C PRO A 38 -18.71 16.53 4.69
N ASN A 39 -18.69 17.77 5.18
CA ASN A 39 -17.50 18.64 5.13
C ASN A 39 -16.36 18.11 6.01
N MET A 40 -16.68 17.57 7.19
CA MET A 40 -15.68 16.98 8.09
C MET A 40 -15.06 15.74 7.45
N LYS A 41 -15.88 14.89 6.84
CA LYS A 41 -15.40 13.72 6.09
C LYS A 41 -14.41 14.12 5.01
N LEU A 42 -14.73 15.15 4.22
CA LEU A 42 -13.82 15.66 3.17
C LEU A 42 -12.46 16.10 3.74
N ILE A 43 -12.46 16.88 4.82
CA ILE A 43 -11.23 17.38 5.46
C ILE A 43 -10.40 16.21 5.99
N ILE A 44 -11.03 15.29 6.72
CA ILE A 44 -10.34 14.14 7.32
C ILE A 44 -9.80 13.21 6.22
N SER A 45 -10.58 12.91 5.19
CA SER A 45 -10.10 12.13 4.04
C SER A 45 -8.93 12.80 3.33
N TYR A 46 -8.93 14.13 3.19
CA TYR A 46 -7.81 14.87 2.62
C TYR A 46 -6.55 14.77 3.50
N VAL A 47 -6.67 15.00 4.80
CA VAL A 47 -5.55 14.89 5.75
C VAL A 47 -4.92 13.49 5.72
N PHE A 48 -5.74 12.42 5.72
CA PHE A 48 -5.24 11.04 5.66
C PHE A 48 -4.81 10.58 4.26
N SER A 49 -5.12 11.33 3.20
CA SER A 49 -4.58 11.05 1.86
C SER A 49 -3.10 11.41 1.74
N ILE A 50 -2.59 12.25 2.65
CA ILE A 50 -1.20 12.67 2.71
C ILE A 50 -0.47 11.73 3.67
N PRO A 51 0.51 10.94 3.19
CA PRO A 51 1.28 10.09 4.08
C PRO A 51 2.13 10.94 5.04
N CYS A 52 2.08 10.63 6.34
CA CYS A 52 2.88 11.33 7.35
C CYS A 52 4.39 11.08 7.23
N SER A 53 4.80 10.07 6.47
CA SER A 53 6.21 9.72 6.29
C SER A 53 6.52 9.19 4.89
N ASN A 54 7.79 9.29 4.51
CA ASN A 54 8.29 8.73 3.27
C ASN A 54 8.42 7.20 3.28
N ALA A 55 8.20 6.54 4.44
CA ALA A 55 8.40 5.10 4.58
C ALA A 55 7.55 4.28 3.59
N TYR A 56 6.35 4.73 3.25
CA TYR A 56 5.51 4.08 2.25
C TYR A 56 6.14 4.15 0.85
N VAL A 57 6.64 5.32 0.46
CA VAL A 57 7.30 5.55 -0.82
C VAL A 57 8.64 4.80 -0.88
N GLU A 58 9.42 4.82 0.19
CA GLU A 58 10.66 4.05 0.33
C GLU A 58 10.40 2.54 0.22
N SER A 59 9.30 2.03 0.77
CA SER A 59 8.88 0.65 0.56
C SER A 59 8.65 0.37 -0.92
N ILE A 60 7.98 1.26 -1.65
CA ILE A 60 7.78 1.10 -3.10
C ILE A 60 9.13 1.09 -3.83
N PHE A 61 10.04 2.02 -3.53
CA PHE A 61 11.37 2.06 -4.16
C PHE A 61 12.24 0.86 -3.83
N SER A 62 12.22 0.37 -2.59
CA SER A 62 12.91 -0.86 -2.20
C SER A 62 12.46 -2.04 -3.05
N HIS A 63 11.15 -2.19 -3.25
CA HIS A 63 10.61 -3.25 -4.11
C HIS A 63 10.91 -3.03 -5.59
N MET A 64 10.83 -1.79 -6.07
CA MET A 64 11.21 -1.44 -7.44
C MET A 64 12.66 -1.83 -7.72
N ASN A 65 13.58 -1.50 -6.81
CA ASN A 65 15.01 -1.85 -6.91
C ASN A 65 15.22 -3.36 -6.93
N HIS A 66 14.46 -4.13 -6.15
CA HIS A 66 14.51 -5.59 -6.21
C HIS A 66 14.06 -6.14 -7.58
N LEU A 67 12.95 -5.61 -8.12
CA LEU A 67 12.39 -6.06 -9.40
C LEU A 67 13.23 -5.64 -10.61
N TRP A 68 13.82 -4.45 -10.57
CA TRP A 68 14.55 -3.83 -11.68
C TRP A 68 16.07 -4.09 -11.63
N SER A 69 16.59 -4.80 -10.62
CA SER A 69 18.04 -5.04 -10.51
C SER A 69 18.61 -5.76 -11.73
N ASP A 70 19.67 -5.16 -12.32
CA ASP A 70 20.36 -5.60 -13.55
C ASP A 70 20.86 -7.05 -13.53
N TYR A 71 21.01 -7.63 -12.33
CA TYR A 71 21.56 -8.96 -12.13
C TYR A 71 20.54 -10.09 -12.36
N ARG A 72 19.23 -9.85 -12.20
CA ARG A 72 18.22 -10.93 -12.25
C ARG A 72 17.11 -10.72 -13.27
N ASN A 73 16.58 -9.52 -13.40
CA ASN A 73 15.36 -9.27 -14.17
C ASN A 73 15.52 -7.97 -14.95
N ARG A 74 15.93 -8.05 -16.22
CA ARG A 74 15.88 -6.92 -17.17
C ARG A 74 14.42 -6.63 -17.58
N MET A 75 13.56 -6.45 -16.59
CA MET A 75 12.16 -6.16 -16.80
C MET A 75 12.01 -4.73 -17.32
N ASP A 76 11.09 -4.57 -18.26
CA ASP A 76 10.71 -3.27 -18.77
C ASP A 76 10.10 -2.42 -17.65
N ILE A 77 10.32 -1.10 -17.69
CA ILE A 77 9.84 -0.17 -16.66
C ILE A 77 8.31 -0.23 -16.58
N GLU A 78 7.63 -0.39 -17.72
CA GLU A 78 6.17 -0.54 -17.78
C GLU A 78 5.70 -1.81 -17.05
N LEU A 79 6.44 -2.91 -17.18
CA LEU A 79 6.13 -4.16 -16.51
C LEU A 79 6.35 -4.05 -15.00
N VAL A 80 7.46 -3.45 -14.57
CA VAL A 80 7.74 -3.19 -13.14
C VAL A 80 6.64 -2.31 -12.53
N ALA A 81 6.20 -1.27 -13.23
CA ALA A 81 5.12 -0.40 -12.77
C ALA A 81 3.77 -1.14 -12.67
N ALA A 82 3.45 -2.00 -13.65
CA ALA A 82 2.23 -2.81 -13.63
C ALA A 82 2.23 -3.81 -12.45
N GLU A 83 3.36 -4.49 -12.22
CA GLU A 83 3.52 -5.41 -11.11
C GLU A 83 3.37 -4.71 -9.75
N LEU A 84 4.03 -3.56 -9.57
CA LEU A 84 3.92 -2.78 -8.34
C LEU A 84 2.48 -2.32 -8.07
N LYS A 85 1.74 -1.89 -9.09
CA LYS A 85 0.32 -1.52 -8.97
C LYS A 85 -0.52 -2.70 -8.50
N ILE A 86 -0.35 -3.88 -9.11
CA ILE A 86 -1.11 -5.07 -8.71
C ILE A 86 -0.75 -5.43 -7.27
N ARG A 87 0.53 -5.52 -6.94
CA ARG A 87 0.99 -5.99 -5.62
C ARG A 87 0.67 -5.04 -4.48
N LYS A 88 0.61 -3.73 -4.73
CA LYS A 88 0.32 -2.72 -3.69
C LYS A 88 -1.16 -2.36 -3.58
N ASN A 89 -1.93 -2.49 -4.66
CA ASN A 89 -3.34 -2.06 -4.67
C ASN A 89 -4.34 -3.23 -4.72
N ALA A 90 -3.91 -4.47 -4.97
CA ALA A 90 -4.80 -5.62 -4.89
C ALA A 90 -4.95 -6.07 -3.44
N ASP A 91 -6.07 -5.70 -2.82
CA ASP A 91 -6.50 -6.24 -1.52
C ASP A 91 -7.23 -7.58 -1.68
N ILE A 92 -6.70 -8.43 -2.57
CA ILE A 92 -7.30 -9.73 -2.92
C ILE A 92 -6.23 -10.80 -2.70
N PRO A 93 -6.52 -11.87 -1.94
CA PRO A 93 -5.60 -12.98 -1.78
C PRO A 93 -5.22 -13.57 -3.14
N CYS A 94 -3.97 -14.03 -3.30
CA CYS A 94 -3.47 -14.57 -4.56
C CYS A 94 -4.36 -15.68 -5.16
N THR A 95 -4.98 -16.51 -4.32
CA THR A 95 -5.91 -17.57 -4.74
C THR A 95 -7.19 -17.01 -5.38
N HIS A 96 -7.74 -15.93 -4.82
CA HIS A 96 -8.90 -15.25 -5.38
C HIS A 96 -8.52 -14.44 -6.62
N PHE A 97 -7.36 -13.80 -6.62
CA PHE A 97 -6.84 -13.08 -7.78
C PHE A 97 -6.62 -14.02 -8.98
N TYR A 98 -6.07 -15.22 -8.73
CA TYR A 98 -5.92 -16.24 -9.77
C TYR A 98 -7.27 -16.68 -10.35
N LYS A 99 -8.26 -16.97 -9.49
CA LYS A 99 -9.63 -17.30 -9.93
C LYS A 99 -10.26 -16.14 -10.71
N PHE A 100 -10.00 -14.90 -10.30
CA PHE A 100 -10.44 -13.70 -11.01
C PHE A 100 -9.82 -13.61 -12.40
N ILE A 101 -8.51 -13.82 -12.55
CA ILE A 101 -7.89 -13.85 -13.88
C ILE A 101 -8.49 -14.95 -14.76
N LEU A 102 -8.74 -16.13 -14.19
CA LEU A 102 -9.37 -17.24 -14.91
C LEU A 102 -10.78 -16.95 -15.40
N SER A 103 -11.52 -16.02 -14.78
CA SER A 103 -12.85 -15.63 -15.23
C SER A 103 -12.84 -14.57 -16.33
N GLN A 104 -11.66 -14.02 -16.67
CA GLN A 104 -11.51 -12.97 -17.67
C GLN A 104 -11.00 -13.55 -19.00
N ASP A 105 -11.89 -14.15 -19.79
CA ASP A 105 -11.54 -14.80 -21.06
C ASP A 105 -10.81 -13.88 -22.04
N ASP A 106 -11.20 -12.60 -22.12
CA ASP A 106 -10.56 -11.62 -23.01
C ASP A 106 -9.11 -11.32 -22.59
N LEU A 107 -8.85 -11.28 -21.28
CA LEU A 107 -7.50 -11.11 -20.74
C LEU A 107 -6.66 -12.36 -21.03
N LEU A 108 -7.21 -13.55 -20.83
CA LEU A 108 -6.52 -14.81 -21.13
C LEU A 108 -6.16 -14.92 -22.61
N LYS A 109 -7.07 -14.54 -23.52
CA LYS A 109 -6.80 -14.48 -24.96
C LYS A 109 -5.65 -13.53 -25.29
N LYS A 110 -5.63 -12.33 -24.68
CA LYS A 110 -4.52 -11.37 -24.86
C LYS A 110 -3.19 -11.91 -24.34
N ILE A 111 -3.18 -12.53 -23.16
CA ILE A 111 -1.98 -13.15 -22.57
C ILE A 111 -1.45 -14.27 -23.46
N ALA A 112 -2.33 -15.09 -24.03
CA ALA A 112 -1.98 -16.16 -24.96
C ALA A 112 -1.53 -15.65 -26.34
N SER A 113 -1.95 -14.44 -26.71
CA SER A 113 -1.56 -13.84 -27.99
C SER A 113 -0.07 -13.52 -28.05
N ASN A 114 0.46 -13.50 -29.28
CA ASN A 114 1.83 -13.07 -29.55
C ASN A 114 1.97 -11.54 -29.69
N GLU A 115 0.86 -10.79 -29.63
CA GLU A 115 0.87 -9.32 -29.74
C GLU A 115 1.78 -8.67 -28.68
N LYS A 116 1.96 -9.33 -27.53
CA LYS A 116 2.88 -8.91 -26.46
C LYS A 116 4.36 -8.87 -26.87
N PHE A 117 4.73 -9.53 -27.96
CA PHE A 117 6.10 -9.58 -28.47
C PHE A 117 6.32 -8.70 -29.71
N ASP A 118 5.26 -8.12 -30.28
CA ASP A 118 5.37 -7.18 -31.39
C ASP A 118 5.82 -5.80 -30.87
N LYS A 119 7.06 -5.75 -30.37
CA LYS A 119 7.73 -4.48 -30.12
C LYS A 119 7.96 -3.81 -31.48
N LYS A 120 7.33 -2.65 -31.70
CA LYS A 120 7.71 -1.74 -32.79
C LYS A 120 9.23 -1.57 -32.73
N LYS A 121 9.92 -1.90 -33.83
CA LYS A 121 11.36 -1.64 -33.97
C LYS A 121 11.62 -0.20 -33.53
N CYS A 122 12.42 -0.03 -32.48
CA CYS A 122 13.06 1.24 -32.22
C CYS A 122 13.95 1.49 -33.44
N ILE A 123 13.51 2.34 -34.35
CA ILE A 123 14.34 2.84 -35.43
C ILE A 123 15.35 3.74 -34.71
N ILE A 124 16.54 3.20 -34.46
CA ILE A 124 17.68 3.99 -34.04
C ILE A 124 18.15 4.69 -35.31
N ASP A 125 17.64 5.90 -35.55
CA ASP A 125 18.20 6.79 -36.56
C ASP A 125 19.62 7.18 -36.10
N LYS A 126 20.61 6.85 -36.95
CA LYS A 126 22.03 7.19 -36.78
C LYS A 126 22.32 8.59 -37.30
#